data_AF-A0A1F7FPF8-F1
#
_entry.id   AF-A0A1F7FPF8-F1
#
_cell.length_a   1.000
_cell.length_b   1.000
_cell.length_c   1.000
_cell.angle_alpha   90.00
_cell.angle_beta   90.00
_cell.angle_gamma   90.00
#
_symmetry.space_group_name_H-M   'P 1'
#
loop_
_entity.id
_entity.type
_entity.pdbx_description
1 polymer ?
#
loop_
_entity_poly.entity_id
_entity_poly.type
_entity_poly.pdbx_seq_one_letter_code
_entity_poly.pdbx_strand_id
1 'polypeptide(L)'
;MNEADPIIEQHLFMSERKEREVYQSAFEKIFTFPVADIIVEYTDQPDESYSTINDRTKKILINLPKPDKINCINGRFSDGGSFRLQSSNLHVCIHESEYNYDLISSLKNFLGPVFPLWLFRNPYIWGVNIYEDYERQHFFDVRNFSARSQHLEEPEIDIFRRDDGVIHKYRFFTKEQYEPEEGLKSLAPHFMGMRQGLQKRNYEGLEVLHMYCTDRPSFRRFDPRTKLGKDIKSVLSLD
;
A
#
# COMPACT_ATOMS: atom_id res chain seq x y z
N MET A 1 -15.82 15.60 -27.18
CA MET A 1 -16.21 15.39 -25.78
C MET A 1 -14.96 14.91 -25.07
N ASN A 2 -14.37 15.70 -24.16
CA ASN A 2 -13.32 15.21 -23.28
C ASN A 2 -14.00 14.28 -22.28
N GLU A 3 -14.02 12.99 -22.57
CA GLU A 3 -14.26 12.00 -21.52
C GLU A 3 -13.16 12.21 -20.49
N ALA A 4 -13.55 12.53 -19.25
CA ALA A 4 -12.60 12.61 -18.15
C ALA A 4 -12.00 11.21 -18.00
N ASP A 5 -10.67 11.10 -18.03
CA ASP A 5 -9.94 9.84 -17.83
C ASP A 5 -9.81 9.59 -16.31
N PRO A 6 -10.72 8.80 -15.70
CA PRO A 6 -10.81 8.72 -14.25
C PRO A 6 -9.64 7.92 -13.68
N ILE A 7 -9.27 8.21 -12.44
CA ILE A 7 -8.34 7.36 -11.68
C ILE A 7 -9.11 6.11 -11.26
N ILE A 8 -8.68 4.94 -11.72
CA ILE A 8 -9.34 3.67 -11.40
C ILE A 8 -8.65 2.91 -10.28
N GLU A 9 -7.34 3.10 -10.10
CA GLU A 9 -6.61 2.54 -8.96
C GLU A 9 -5.75 3.59 -8.27
N GLN A 10 -5.83 3.62 -6.94
CA GLN A 10 -4.96 4.41 -6.09
C GLN A 10 -4.24 3.50 -5.10
N HIS A 11 -2.98 3.80 -4.86
CA HIS A 11 -2.10 3.06 -3.99
C HIS A 11 -1.36 4.00 -3.04
N LEU A 12 -1.22 3.55 -1.80
CA LEU A 12 -0.44 4.21 -0.76
C LEU A 12 0.51 3.19 -0.14
N PHE A 13 1.80 3.33 -0.42
CA PHE A 13 2.88 2.55 0.16
C PHE A 13 3.50 3.32 1.31
N MET A 14 3.63 2.68 2.47
CA MET A 14 4.03 3.32 3.73
C MET A 14 5.18 2.58 4.39
N SER A 15 6.09 3.34 5.00
CA SER A 15 7.23 2.82 5.75
C SER A 15 7.43 3.61 7.04
N GLU A 16 7.74 2.90 8.13
CA GLU A 16 8.11 3.52 9.43
C GLU A 16 9.63 3.78 9.53
N ARG A 17 10.40 3.43 8.49
CA ARG A 17 11.85 3.68 8.44
C ARG A 17 12.13 5.18 8.34
N LYS A 18 13.36 5.58 8.65
CA LYS A 18 13.78 6.98 8.53
C LYS A 18 13.68 7.43 7.09
N GLU A 19 13.23 8.66 6.87
CA GLU A 19 12.98 9.21 5.54
C GLU A 19 14.17 9.08 4.58
N ARG A 20 15.40 9.32 5.07
CA ARG A 20 16.60 9.14 4.27
C ARG A 20 16.82 7.69 3.78
N GLU A 21 16.50 6.71 4.60
CA GLU A 21 16.61 5.29 4.25
C GLU A 21 15.53 4.89 3.25
N VAL A 22 14.28 5.32 3.49
CA VAL A 22 13.15 5.09 2.59
C VAL A 22 13.43 5.71 1.22
N TYR A 23 13.92 6.95 1.21
CA TYR A 23 14.18 7.71 0.00
C TYR A 23 15.10 6.97 -0.95
N GLN A 24 16.30 6.59 -0.49
CA GLN A 24 17.28 5.91 -1.31
C GLN A 24 16.72 4.57 -1.81
N SER A 25 16.19 3.74 -0.90
CA SER A 25 15.64 2.43 -1.26
C SER A 25 14.44 2.52 -2.19
N ALA A 26 13.57 3.52 -2.03
CA ALA A 26 12.42 3.75 -2.89
C ALA A 26 12.88 4.10 -4.30
N PHE A 27 13.83 5.00 -4.48
CA PHE A 27 14.33 5.35 -5.81
C PHE A 27 15.09 4.22 -6.49
N GLU A 28 15.88 3.44 -5.73
CA GLU A 28 16.52 2.24 -6.25
C GLU A 28 15.49 1.25 -6.83
N LYS A 29 14.29 1.16 -6.23
CA LYS A 29 13.18 0.32 -6.74
C LYS A 29 12.35 1.01 -7.82
N ILE A 30 12.02 2.29 -7.70
CA ILE A 30 11.26 3.03 -8.72
C ILE A 30 12.03 3.03 -10.05
N PHE A 31 13.35 3.17 -10.02
CA PHE A 31 14.18 3.20 -11.22
C PHE A 31 14.43 1.83 -11.87
N THR A 32 13.90 0.73 -11.32
CA THR A 32 13.76 -0.53 -12.07
C THR A 32 12.67 -0.44 -13.13
N PHE A 33 11.76 0.54 -13.00
CA PHE A 33 10.73 0.85 -13.97
C PHE A 33 11.19 1.99 -14.89
N PRO A 34 10.77 2.00 -16.17
CA PRO A 34 10.86 3.17 -17.01
C PRO A 34 10.06 4.33 -16.41
N VAL A 35 10.71 5.47 -16.19
CA VAL A 35 10.08 6.66 -15.61
C VAL A 35 10.50 7.92 -16.38
N ALA A 36 9.62 8.93 -16.35
CA ALA A 36 9.80 10.21 -17.01
C ALA A 36 9.21 11.35 -16.17
N ASP A 37 9.50 12.59 -16.59
CA ASP A 37 8.89 13.82 -16.08
C ASP A 37 8.93 13.95 -14.55
N ILE A 38 10.11 13.74 -13.96
CA ILE A 38 10.29 13.84 -12.51
C ILE A 38 10.42 15.30 -12.10
N ILE A 39 9.64 15.71 -11.11
CA ILE A 39 9.69 17.05 -10.50
C ILE A 39 10.02 16.88 -9.03
N VAL A 40 11.07 17.54 -8.57
CA VAL A 40 11.50 17.59 -7.17
C VAL A 40 11.12 18.96 -6.62
N GLU A 41 10.17 18.97 -5.69
CA GLU A 41 9.72 20.17 -5.01
C GLU A 41 10.52 20.37 -3.72
N TYR A 42 11.14 21.53 -3.58
CA TYR A 42 11.93 21.86 -2.40
C TYR A 42 11.22 22.87 -1.50
N THR A 43 11.53 22.82 -0.21
CA THR A 43 10.98 23.74 0.79
C THR A 43 11.74 25.06 0.87
N ASP A 44 13.01 25.09 0.47
CA ASP A 44 13.93 26.21 0.68
C ASP A 44 14.62 26.71 -0.61
N GLN A 45 14.27 26.14 -1.77
CA GLN A 45 14.85 26.51 -3.07
C GLN A 45 13.86 26.24 -4.20
N PRO A 46 14.13 26.72 -5.43
CA PRO A 46 13.28 26.44 -6.60
C PRO A 46 13.22 24.94 -6.93
N ASP A 47 12.09 24.53 -7.52
CA ASP A 47 11.86 23.16 -7.95
C ASP A 47 12.80 22.76 -9.09
N GLU A 48 13.17 21.47 -9.12
CA GLU A 48 13.97 20.88 -10.20
C GLU A 48 13.12 19.94 -11.05
N SER A 49 13.28 20.00 -12.37
CA SER A 49 12.56 19.12 -13.31
C SER A 49 13.51 18.31 -14.18
N TYR A 50 13.15 17.05 -14.40
CA TYR A 50 13.92 16.06 -15.14
C TYR A 50 13.00 15.33 -16.12
N SER A 51 13.02 15.74 -17.39
CA SER A 51 12.17 15.16 -18.43
C SER A 51 12.65 13.77 -18.87
N THR A 52 13.95 13.59 -19.10
CA THR A 52 14.55 12.30 -19.47
C THR A 52 15.40 11.72 -18.34
N ILE A 53 15.07 10.50 -17.92
CA ILE A 53 15.73 9.82 -16.80
C ILE A 53 16.78 8.82 -17.32
N ASN A 54 18.03 9.28 -17.43
CA ASN A 54 19.19 8.43 -17.77
C ASN A 54 19.98 8.05 -16.51
N ASP A 55 21.03 7.24 -16.65
CA ASP A 55 21.86 6.77 -15.51
C ASP A 55 22.46 7.91 -14.68
N ARG A 56 22.80 9.04 -15.30
CA ARG A 56 23.30 10.22 -14.58
C ARG A 56 22.19 10.84 -13.75
N THR A 57 21.00 11.04 -14.33
CA THR A 57 19.83 11.57 -13.61
C THR A 57 19.43 10.65 -12.45
N LYS A 58 19.42 9.33 -12.66
CA LYS A 58 19.15 8.33 -11.60
C LYS A 58 20.14 8.48 -10.44
N LYS A 59 21.45 8.60 -10.74
CA LYS A 59 22.49 8.81 -9.70
C LYS A 59 22.29 10.11 -8.93
N ILE A 60 21.90 11.19 -9.59
CA ILE A 60 21.60 12.47 -8.93
C ILE A 60 20.41 12.30 -7.98
N LEU A 61 19.29 11.76 -8.50
CA LEU A 61 18.05 11.60 -7.75
C LEU A 61 18.19 10.64 -6.56
N ILE A 62 18.96 9.55 -6.70
CA ILE A 62 19.24 8.61 -5.59
C ILE A 62 20.07 9.29 -4.48
N ASN A 63 21.02 10.16 -4.86
CA ASN A 63 22.00 10.75 -3.94
C ASN A 63 21.69 12.22 -3.63
N LEU A 64 20.41 12.61 -3.60
CA LEU A 64 20.07 13.99 -3.27
C LEU A 64 20.63 14.35 -1.88
N PRO A 65 21.35 15.48 -1.76
CA PRO A 65 22.18 15.77 -0.58
C PRO A 65 21.37 16.14 0.66
N LYS A 66 20.10 16.56 0.51
CA LYS A 66 19.25 17.07 1.59
C LYS A 66 17.79 16.57 1.44
N PRO A 67 17.53 15.27 1.67
CA PRO A 67 16.17 14.73 1.57
C PRO A 67 15.19 15.39 2.56
N ASP A 68 15.69 15.91 3.68
CA ASP A 68 14.93 16.67 4.69
C ASP A 68 14.40 18.03 4.19
N LYS A 69 14.89 18.52 3.04
CA LYS A 69 14.44 19.75 2.41
C LYS A 69 13.46 19.53 1.27
N ILE A 70 13.21 18.28 0.91
CA ILE A 70 12.32 17.90 -0.18
C ILE A 70 10.89 17.87 0.37
N ASN A 71 10.02 18.69 -0.21
CA ASN A 71 8.59 18.64 0.10
C ASN A 71 7.95 17.39 -0.51
N CYS A 72 8.25 17.15 -1.79
CA CYS A 72 7.59 16.12 -2.58
C CYS A 72 8.40 15.80 -3.84
N ILE A 73 8.35 14.55 -4.31
CA ILE A 73 8.83 14.19 -5.65
C ILE A 73 7.71 13.53 -6.43
N ASN A 74 7.37 14.12 -7.57
CA ASN A 74 6.38 13.61 -8.50
C ASN A 74 7.06 13.04 -9.74
N GLY A 75 6.44 12.07 -10.39
CA GLY A 75 6.90 11.56 -11.67
C GLY A 75 5.89 10.63 -12.33
N ARG A 76 6.21 10.15 -13.54
CA ARG A 76 5.36 9.24 -14.31
C ARG A 76 6.08 7.94 -14.62
N PHE A 77 5.35 6.83 -14.56
CA PHE A 77 5.81 5.58 -15.14
C PHE A 77 5.54 5.62 -16.64
N SER A 78 6.52 5.27 -17.47
CA SER A 78 6.31 5.28 -18.93
C SER A 78 5.29 4.23 -19.39
N ASP A 79 5.11 3.17 -18.58
CA ASP A 79 4.18 2.08 -18.84
C ASP A 79 2.78 2.32 -18.25
N GLY A 80 2.52 3.51 -17.68
CA GLY A 80 1.20 3.96 -17.21
C GLY A 80 1.17 4.39 -15.74
N GLY A 81 0.46 5.47 -15.43
CA GLY A 81 0.31 5.97 -14.07
C GLY A 81 1.37 6.98 -13.61
N SER A 82 1.09 7.60 -12.47
CA SER A 82 1.94 8.60 -11.83
C SER A 82 2.28 8.19 -10.40
N PHE A 83 3.40 8.70 -9.90
CA PHE A 83 3.81 8.52 -8.52
C PHE A 83 4.13 9.84 -7.85
N ARG A 84 3.94 9.85 -6.53
CA ARG A 84 4.28 10.95 -5.63
C ARG A 84 4.90 10.40 -4.36
N LEU A 85 6.18 10.69 -4.13
CA LEU A 85 6.87 10.38 -2.89
C LEU A 85 6.84 11.61 -1.98
N GLN A 86 6.18 11.50 -0.84
CA GLN A 86 6.03 12.58 0.14
C GLN A 86 6.03 12.02 1.55
N SER A 87 6.85 12.58 2.45
CA SER A 87 6.93 12.20 3.86
C SER A 87 7.10 10.68 4.06
N SER A 88 8.02 10.07 3.32
CA SER A 88 8.27 8.61 3.31
C SER A 88 7.10 7.73 2.84
N ASN A 89 6.05 8.31 2.26
CA ASN A 89 4.95 7.58 1.64
C ASN A 89 5.01 7.73 0.14
N LEU A 90 4.88 6.61 -0.58
CA LEU A 90 4.78 6.60 -2.02
C LEU A 90 3.32 6.41 -2.41
N HIS A 91 2.75 7.45 -3.02
CA HIS A 91 1.44 7.40 -3.65
C HIS A 91 1.62 7.00 -5.11
N VAL A 92 0.77 6.11 -5.61
CA VAL A 92 0.69 5.78 -7.03
C VAL A 92 -0.76 5.86 -7.49
N CYS A 93 -1.00 6.53 -8.60
CA CYS A 93 -2.31 6.69 -9.20
C CYS A 93 -2.29 6.16 -10.64
N ILE A 94 -3.27 5.32 -10.97
CA ILE A 94 -3.43 4.72 -12.30
C ILE A 94 -4.74 5.21 -12.90
N HIS A 95 -4.64 5.87 -14.06
CA HIS A 95 -5.78 6.28 -14.86
C HIS A 95 -6.32 5.11 -15.70
N GLU A 96 -7.60 5.18 -16.08
CA GLU A 96 -8.25 4.14 -16.88
C GLU A 96 -7.51 3.91 -18.21
N SER A 97 -7.15 4.99 -18.90
CA SER A 97 -6.44 4.92 -20.18
C SER A 97 -5.01 4.35 -20.07
N GLU A 98 -4.45 4.35 -18.86
CA GLU A 98 -3.07 3.96 -18.57
C GLU A 98 -2.99 2.64 -17.79
N TYR A 99 -4.08 1.88 -17.70
CA TYR A 99 -4.12 0.67 -16.89
C TYR A 99 -3.14 -0.39 -17.40
N ASN A 100 -2.18 -0.74 -16.55
CA ASN A 100 -1.19 -1.76 -16.84
C ASN A 100 -1.04 -2.73 -15.66
N TYR A 101 -1.60 -3.93 -15.84
CA TYR A 101 -1.56 -4.98 -14.82
C TYR A 101 -0.13 -5.42 -14.46
N ASP A 102 0.77 -5.49 -15.45
CA ASP A 102 2.14 -5.97 -15.24
C ASP A 102 2.96 -4.97 -14.41
N LEU A 103 2.75 -3.67 -14.65
CA LEU A 103 3.30 -2.61 -13.81
C LEU A 103 2.77 -2.74 -12.38
N ILE A 104 1.45 -2.80 -12.20
CA ILE A 104 0.82 -2.89 -10.88
C ILE A 104 1.33 -4.12 -10.12
N SER A 105 1.38 -5.29 -10.78
CA SER A 105 1.91 -6.54 -10.23
C SER A 105 3.38 -6.42 -9.83
N SER A 106 4.20 -5.77 -10.65
CA SER A 106 5.61 -5.54 -10.40
C SER A 106 5.84 -4.58 -9.23
N LEU A 107 5.06 -3.49 -9.13
CA LEU A 107 5.10 -2.55 -8.00
C LEU A 107 4.89 -3.30 -6.67
N LYS A 108 3.94 -4.25 -6.62
CA LYS A 108 3.73 -5.10 -5.42
C LYS A 108 5.01 -5.84 -5.02
N ASN A 109 5.76 -6.32 -6.01
CA ASN A 109 6.90 -7.19 -5.80
C ASN A 109 8.14 -6.42 -5.38
N PHE A 110 8.38 -5.28 -6.00
CA PHE A 110 9.62 -4.54 -5.79
C PHE A 110 9.54 -3.58 -4.60
N LEU A 111 8.35 -3.06 -4.28
CA LEU A 111 8.17 -2.05 -3.23
C LEU A 111 7.87 -2.64 -1.86
N GLY A 112 7.31 -3.85 -1.76
CA GLY A 112 6.97 -4.49 -0.48
C GLY A 112 8.10 -4.50 0.57
N PRO A 113 9.34 -4.85 0.21
CA PRO A 113 10.47 -4.83 1.17
C PRO A 113 10.88 -3.43 1.67
N VAL A 114 10.53 -2.37 0.93
CA VAL A 114 10.81 -0.97 1.28
C VAL A 114 9.64 -0.38 2.08
N PHE A 115 8.42 -0.75 1.70
CA PHE A 115 7.15 -0.29 2.25
C PHE A 115 6.36 -1.47 2.81
N PRO A 116 6.54 -1.80 4.10
CA PRO A 116 5.91 -2.96 4.72
C PRO A 116 4.37 -2.91 4.74
N LEU A 117 3.78 -1.74 4.54
CA LEU A 117 2.35 -1.59 4.40
C LEU A 117 2.03 -0.94 3.06
N TRP A 118 1.05 -1.51 2.39
CA TRP A 118 0.54 -1.00 1.15
C TRP A 118 -0.99 -1.07 1.15
N LEU A 119 -1.64 0.09 1.13
CA LEU A 119 -3.08 0.20 0.94
C LEU A 119 -3.39 0.50 -0.51
N PHE A 120 -4.53 0.02 -1.00
CA PHE A 120 -5.03 0.35 -2.31
C PHE A 120 -6.55 0.39 -2.36
N ARG A 121 -7.05 1.13 -3.34
CA ARG A 121 -8.46 1.19 -3.72
C ARG A 121 -8.54 1.04 -5.22
N ASN A 122 -9.19 -0.02 -5.69
CA ASN A 122 -9.63 -0.15 -7.08
C ASN A 122 -11.11 0.24 -7.18
N PRO A 123 -11.84 0.10 -8.30
CA PRO A 123 -13.26 0.50 -8.35
C PRO A 123 -14.18 -0.34 -7.45
N TYR A 124 -13.81 -1.59 -7.17
CA TYR A 124 -14.69 -2.59 -6.55
C TYR A 124 -14.51 -2.70 -5.04
N ILE A 125 -13.27 -2.69 -4.56
CA ILE A 125 -12.96 -2.99 -3.17
C ILE A 125 -11.76 -2.19 -2.64
N TRP A 126 -11.63 -2.13 -1.32
CA TRP A 126 -10.42 -1.68 -0.63
C TRP A 126 -9.51 -2.87 -0.39
N GLY A 127 -8.21 -2.64 -0.38
CA GLY A 127 -7.28 -3.68 -0.02
C GLY A 127 -6.03 -3.18 0.68
N VAL A 128 -5.43 -4.10 1.41
CA VAL A 128 -4.24 -3.87 2.22
C VAL A 128 -3.32 -5.06 2.06
N ASN A 129 -2.04 -4.79 1.82
CA ASN A 129 -0.97 -5.76 1.91
C ASN A 129 -0.05 -5.38 3.06
N ILE A 130 0.24 -6.34 3.92
CA ILE A 130 1.24 -6.24 4.98
C ILE A 130 2.35 -7.23 4.65
N TYR A 131 3.57 -6.72 4.57
CA TYR A 131 4.79 -7.50 4.41
C TYR A 131 5.48 -7.63 5.77
N GLU A 132 5.74 -8.87 6.18
CA GLU A 132 6.48 -9.21 7.39
C GLU A 132 7.67 -10.10 7.04
N ASP A 133 8.73 -10.01 7.83
CA ASP A 133 9.87 -10.91 7.70
C ASP A 133 9.42 -12.37 7.94
N TYR A 134 10.04 -13.31 7.23
CA TYR A 134 9.63 -14.70 7.33
C TYR A 134 9.98 -15.31 8.69
N GLU A 135 8.97 -15.48 9.54
CA GLU A 135 9.04 -16.31 10.74
C GLU A 135 8.16 -17.57 10.55
N ARG A 136 8.78 -18.75 10.62
CA ARG A 136 8.08 -20.03 10.38
C ARG A 136 6.87 -20.21 11.29
N GLN A 137 7.04 -19.99 12.60
CA GLN A 137 5.95 -20.19 13.56
C GLN A 137 4.79 -19.25 13.27
N HIS A 138 5.08 -17.96 13.11
CA HIS A 138 4.09 -16.97 12.73
C HIS A 138 3.30 -17.39 11.50
N PHE A 139 3.97 -17.78 10.41
CA PHE A 139 3.32 -18.21 9.17
C PHE A 139 2.35 -19.40 9.38
N PHE A 140 2.74 -20.38 10.20
CA PHE A 140 1.88 -21.52 10.52
C PHE A 140 0.68 -21.15 11.39
N ASP A 141 0.83 -20.17 12.28
CA ASP A 141 -0.27 -19.68 13.10
C ASP A 141 -1.29 -18.92 12.24
N VAL A 142 -0.81 -18.00 11.40
CA VAL A 142 -1.68 -17.08 10.68
C VAL A 142 -2.40 -17.69 9.48
N ARG A 143 -1.81 -18.71 8.82
CA ARG A 143 -2.40 -19.33 7.61
C ARG A 143 -3.77 -19.97 7.87
N ASN A 144 -4.11 -20.28 9.12
CA ASN A 144 -5.41 -20.86 9.49
C ASN A 144 -6.55 -19.83 9.36
N PHE A 145 -6.22 -18.54 9.28
CA PHE A 145 -7.18 -17.46 9.06
C PHE A 145 -7.35 -17.09 7.58
N SER A 146 -6.74 -17.82 6.65
CA SER A 146 -6.91 -17.57 5.22
C SER A 146 -8.34 -17.89 4.76
N ALA A 147 -8.90 -17.00 3.94
CA ALA A 147 -10.22 -17.12 3.33
C ALA A 147 -10.17 -16.48 1.94
N ARG A 148 -9.85 -17.27 0.91
CA ARG A 148 -9.65 -16.79 -0.46
C ARG A 148 -10.98 -16.70 -1.21
N SER A 149 -11.19 -15.59 -1.92
CA SER A 149 -12.29 -15.47 -2.88
C SER A 149 -11.76 -15.60 -4.32
N GLN A 150 -12.60 -16.13 -5.22
CA GLN A 150 -12.32 -16.19 -6.65
C GLN A 150 -12.65 -14.86 -7.36
N HIS A 151 -13.50 -14.04 -6.76
CA HIS A 151 -13.99 -12.78 -7.33
C HIS A 151 -13.17 -11.60 -6.80
N LEU A 152 -12.82 -10.65 -7.66
CA LEU A 152 -11.98 -9.51 -7.29
C LEU A 152 -12.73 -8.49 -6.42
N GLU A 153 -14.03 -8.44 -6.62
CA GLU A 153 -15.01 -7.62 -5.94
C GLU A 153 -15.40 -8.16 -4.56
N GLU A 154 -14.91 -9.34 -4.16
CA GLU A 154 -15.28 -9.96 -2.88
C GLU A 154 -14.17 -9.82 -1.82
N PRO A 155 -14.56 -9.66 -0.54
CA PRO A 155 -13.63 -9.69 0.57
C PRO A 155 -12.79 -10.97 0.61
N GLU A 156 -11.52 -10.84 0.98
CA GLU A 156 -10.64 -12.00 1.11
C GLU A 156 -9.53 -11.77 2.15
N ILE A 157 -8.98 -12.89 2.60
CA ILE A 157 -7.72 -12.97 3.32
C ILE A 157 -6.85 -14.00 2.60
N ASP A 158 -5.74 -13.54 2.03
CA ASP A 158 -4.74 -14.42 1.43
C ASP A 158 -3.39 -14.22 2.10
N ILE A 159 -2.86 -15.28 2.69
CA ILE A 159 -1.59 -15.27 3.40
C ILE A 159 -0.66 -16.27 2.71
N PHE A 160 0.45 -15.77 2.18
CA PHE A 160 1.39 -16.60 1.45
C PHE A 160 2.83 -16.20 1.74
N ARG A 161 3.72 -17.19 1.59
CA ARG A 161 5.15 -17.03 1.78
C ARG A 161 5.80 -16.55 0.47
N ARG A 162 6.81 -15.70 0.59
CA ARG A 162 7.82 -15.38 -0.40
C ARG A 162 9.21 -15.82 0.05
N ASP A 163 10.17 -15.68 -0.86
CA ASP A 163 11.58 -15.98 -0.59
C ASP A 163 12.13 -15.09 0.54
N ASP A 164 11.65 -13.85 0.63
CA ASP A 164 12.12 -12.81 1.56
C ASP A 164 11.17 -12.55 2.74
N GLY A 165 9.93 -13.04 2.72
CA GLY A 165 8.95 -12.69 3.75
C GLY A 165 7.62 -13.46 3.72
N VAL A 166 6.66 -12.98 4.51
CA VAL A 166 5.25 -13.35 4.48
C VAL A 166 4.43 -12.16 4.01
N ILE A 167 3.54 -12.37 3.06
CA ILE A 167 2.59 -11.36 2.60
C ILE A 167 1.21 -11.72 3.14
N HIS A 168 0.61 -10.76 3.85
CA HIS A 168 -0.79 -10.80 4.24
C HIS A 168 -1.56 -9.84 3.36
N LYS A 169 -2.43 -10.40 2.50
CA LYS A 169 -3.31 -9.65 1.62
C LYS A 169 -4.72 -9.68 2.17
N TYR A 170 -5.31 -8.51 2.31
CA TYR A 170 -6.67 -8.31 2.78
C TYR A 170 -7.45 -7.52 1.73
N ARG A 171 -8.67 -7.95 1.41
CA ARG A 171 -9.65 -7.12 0.69
C ARG A 171 -10.93 -7.03 1.49
N PHE A 172 -11.54 -5.86 1.54
CA PHE A 172 -12.72 -5.62 2.36
C PHE A 172 -13.52 -4.41 1.88
N PHE A 173 -14.77 -4.31 2.33
CA PHE A 173 -15.57 -3.10 2.19
C PHE A 173 -15.48 -2.23 3.44
N THR A 174 -15.46 -0.92 3.25
CA THR A 174 -15.52 0.05 4.35
C THR A 174 -16.96 0.39 4.72
N LYS A 175 -17.22 0.74 5.98
CA LYS A 175 -18.52 1.29 6.38
C LYS A 175 -18.77 2.69 5.85
N GLU A 176 -17.72 3.51 5.86
CA GLU A 176 -17.77 4.89 5.43
C GLU A 176 -17.50 4.99 3.92
N GLN A 177 -18.17 5.95 3.28
CA GLN A 177 -17.88 6.34 1.91
C GLN A 177 -16.79 7.41 1.96
N TYR A 178 -15.61 7.04 1.47
CA TYR A 178 -14.47 7.94 1.39
C TYR A 178 -14.16 8.27 -0.07
N GLU A 179 -13.69 9.49 -0.30
CA GLU A 179 -12.87 9.74 -1.48
C GLU A 179 -11.61 8.85 -1.41
N PRO A 180 -11.14 8.28 -2.54
CA PRO A 180 -10.09 7.27 -2.53
C PRO A 180 -8.85 7.64 -1.71
N GLU A 181 -8.27 8.82 -1.91
CA GLU A 181 -7.05 9.23 -1.21
C GLU A 181 -7.27 9.46 0.29
N GLU A 182 -8.41 10.04 0.65
CA GLU A 182 -8.79 10.28 2.05
C GLU A 182 -9.05 8.97 2.78
N GLY A 183 -9.71 8.02 2.13
CA GLY A 183 -9.95 6.70 2.68
C GLY A 183 -8.64 5.93 2.91
N LEU A 184 -7.68 6.00 1.98
CA LEU A 184 -6.36 5.39 2.19
C LEU A 184 -5.66 5.98 3.42
N LYS A 185 -5.70 7.31 3.61
CA LYS A 185 -5.14 7.98 4.79
C LYS A 185 -5.88 7.63 6.08
N SER A 186 -7.20 7.54 6.04
CA SER A 186 -8.05 7.17 7.19
C SER A 186 -7.81 5.71 7.62
N LEU A 187 -7.65 4.80 6.67
CA LEU A 187 -7.43 3.37 6.94
C LEU A 187 -6.01 3.07 7.44
N ALA A 188 -5.01 3.85 7.02
CA ALA A 188 -3.61 3.59 7.32
C ALA A 188 -3.30 3.34 8.81
N PRO A 189 -3.76 4.17 9.78
CA PRO A 189 -3.52 3.93 11.21
C PRO A 189 -4.05 2.56 11.72
N HIS A 190 -5.20 2.11 11.22
CA HIS A 190 -5.79 0.83 11.62
C HIS A 190 -4.93 -0.34 11.19
N PHE A 191 -4.46 -0.32 9.94
CA PHE A 191 -3.65 -1.41 9.40
C PHE A 191 -2.17 -1.33 9.82
N MET A 192 -1.69 -0.15 10.25
CA MET A 192 -0.45 -0.05 11.01
C MET A 192 -0.56 -0.72 12.38
N GLY A 193 -1.66 -0.47 13.09
CA GLY A 193 -1.97 -1.20 14.31
C GLY A 193 -2.04 -2.72 14.07
N MET A 194 -2.63 -3.14 12.95
CA MET A 194 -2.71 -4.56 12.55
C MET A 194 -1.32 -5.17 12.37
N ARG A 195 -0.44 -4.50 11.62
CA ARG A 195 0.95 -4.93 11.42
C ARG A 195 1.70 -5.08 12.74
N GLN A 196 1.64 -4.07 13.60
CA GLN A 196 2.28 -4.11 14.93
C GLN A 196 1.68 -5.20 15.83
N GLY A 197 0.38 -5.50 15.67
CA GLY A 197 -0.30 -6.62 16.33
C GLY A 197 0.26 -7.98 15.90
N LEU A 198 0.42 -8.19 14.59
CA LEU A 198 1.00 -9.43 14.03
C LEU A 198 2.40 -9.71 14.58
N GLN A 199 3.27 -8.69 14.65
CA GLN A 199 4.62 -8.78 15.23
C GLN A 199 4.63 -9.18 16.71
N LYS A 200 3.60 -8.79 17.45
CA LYS A 200 3.42 -9.13 18.87
C LYS A 200 2.59 -10.40 19.08
N ARG A 201 2.28 -11.13 18.00
CA ARG A 201 1.42 -12.32 18.01
C ARG A 201 0.01 -12.04 18.57
N ASN A 202 -0.48 -10.82 18.41
CA ASN A 202 -1.87 -10.47 18.66
C ASN A 202 -2.66 -10.61 17.34
N TYR A 203 -3.35 -11.74 17.20
CA TYR A 203 -4.07 -12.09 15.98
C TYR A 203 -5.55 -11.69 15.98
N GLU A 204 -6.06 -10.99 17.01
CA GLU A 204 -7.51 -10.72 17.10
C GLU A 204 -8.03 -9.86 15.95
N GLY A 205 -7.24 -8.91 15.41
CA GLY A 205 -7.63 -8.18 14.20
C GLY A 205 -7.77 -9.09 12.97
N LEU A 206 -6.97 -10.16 12.89
CA LEU A 206 -7.03 -11.16 11.84
C LEU A 206 -8.24 -12.08 12.03
N GLU A 207 -8.55 -12.46 13.27
CA GLU A 207 -9.76 -13.21 13.64
C GLU A 207 -11.02 -12.45 13.22
N VAL A 208 -11.07 -11.14 13.48
CA VAL A 208 -12.18 -10.25 13.08
C VAL A 208 -12.38 -10.25 11.56
N LEU A 209 -11.30 -10.04 10.80
CA LEU A 209 -11.34 -10.07 9.34
C LEU A 209 -11.75 -11.46 8.83
N HIS A 210 -11.25 -12.52 9.46
CA HIS A 210 -11.54 -13.89 9.03
C HIS A 210 -13.03 -14.19 9.19
N MET A 211 -13.60 -13.86 10.35
CA MET A 211 -15.03 -13.97 10.58
C MET A 211 -15.85 -13.11 9.62
N TYR A 212 -15.39 -11.90 9.30
CA TYR A 212 -16.05 -11.06 8.30
C TYR A 212 -16.12 -11.75 6.92
N CYS A 213 -15.06 -12.45 6.51
CA CYS A 213 -15.02 -13.19 5.25
C CYS A 213 -15.80 -14.51 5.27
N THR A 214 -15.87 -15.22 6.41
CA THR A 214 -16.38 -16.61 6.45
C THR A 214 -17.73 -16.79 7.17
N ASP A 215 -18.06 -15.95 8.15
CA ASP A 215 -19.27 -16.05 8.97
C ASP A 215 -19.79 -14.66 9.38
N ARG A 216 -20.50 -14.02 8.45
CA ARG A 216 -21.10 -12.68 8.66
C ARG A 216 -22.06 -12.62 9.86
N PRO A 217 -22.96 -13.60 10.10
CA PRO A 217 -23.79 -13.63 11.30
C PRO A 217 -23.00 -13.56 12.60
N SER A 218 -21.94 -14.35 12.72
CA SER A 218 -21.07 -14.33 13.91
C SER A 218 -20.26 -13.03 14.00
N PHE A 219 -19.73 -12.54 12.87
CA PHE A 219 -19.03 -11.24 12.80
C PHE A 219 -19.87 -10.10 13.38
N ARG A 220 -21.17 -10.02 13.03
CA ARG A 220 -22.06 -8.98 13.54
C ARG A 220 -22.13 -8.97 15.07
N ARG A 221 -22.19 -10.15 15.70
CA ARG A 221 -22.32 -10.32 17.16
C ARG A 221 -20.99 -10.33 17.92
N PHE A 222 -19.87 -10.47 17.21
CA PHE A 222 -18.55 -10.58 17.82
C PHE A 222 -18.13 -9.28 18.54
N ASP A 223 -17.78 -9.34 19.82
CA ASP A 223 -17.24 -8.18 20.54
C ASP A 223 -15.73 -8.39 20.77
N PRO A 224 -14.84 -7.71 20.01
CA PRO A 224 -13.41 -7.90 20.15
C PRO A 224 -12.90 -7.44 21.52
N ARG A 225 -11.96 -8.17 22.10
CA ARG A 225 -11.45 -7.90 23.47
C ARG A 225 -10.40 -6.80 23.48
N THR A 226 -9.59 -6.73 22.43
CA THR A 226 -8.48 -5.80 22.28
C THR A 226 -8.91 -4.53 21.56
N LYS A 227 -8.19 -3.43 21.81
CA LYS A 227 -8.36 -2.19 21.05
C LYS A 227 -8.19 -2.44 19.54
N LEU A 228 -7.17 -3.21 19.14
CA LEU A 228 -6.92 -3.54 17.74
C LEU A 228 -8.13 -4.22 17.09
N GLY A 229 -8.71 -5.24 17.73
CA GLY A 229 -9.88 -5.94 17.20
C GLY A 229 -11.08 -5.00 17.04
N LYS A 230 -11.31 -4.09 18.00
CA LYS A 230 -12.37 -3.08 17.94
C LYS A 230 -12.15 -2.09 16.80
N ASP A 231 -10.91 -1.62 16.64
CA ASP A 231 -10.53 -0.68 15.59
C ASP A 231 -10.74 -1.32 14.20
N ILE A 232 -10.31 -2.56 13.99
CA ILE A 232 -10.53 -3.28 12.72
C ILE A 232 -12.02 -3.54 12.47
N LYS A 233 -12.78 -4.00 13.46
CA LYS A 233 -14.23 -4.19 13.30
C LYS A 233 -14.97 -2.87 13.01
N SER A 234 -14.44 -1.75 13.50
CA SER A 234 -15.08 -0.44 13.31
C SER A 234 -15.12 -0.01 11.85
N VAL A 235 -14.10 -0.35 11.04
CA VAL A 235 -13.99 0.08 9.64
C VAL A 235 -14.66 -0.85 8.63
N LEU A 236 -14.92 -2.11 8.98
CA LEU A 236 -15.47 -3.13 8.08
C LEU A 236 -16.99 -3.03 7.88
N SER A 237 -17.47 -3.03 6.64
CA SER A 237 -18.92 -3.03 6.37
C SER A 237 -19.61 -4.28 6.94
N LEU A 238 -20.87 -4.12 7.36
CA LEU A 238 -21.71 -5.23 7.84
C LEU A 238 -22.60 -5.83 6.73
N ASP A 239 -22.53 -5.26 5.53
CA ASP A 239 -23.38 -5.56 4.36
C ASP A 239 -23.01 -6.88 3.70
#